data_AF-A0A954CET7-F1
#
_entry.id   AF-A0A954CET7-F1
#
_cell.length_a   1.000
_cell.length_b   1.000
_cell.length_c   1.000
_cell.angle_alpha   90.00
_cell.angle_beta   90.00
_cell.angle_gamma   90.00
#
_symmetry.space_group_name_H-M   'P 1'
#
loop_
_entity.id
_entity.type
_entity.pdbx_description
1 polymer ?
#
loop_
_entity_poly.entity_id
_entity_poly.type
_entity_poly.pdbx_seq_one_letter_code
_entity_poly.pdbx_strand_id
1 'polypeptide(L)'
;MRMRMDLNMPEMIIVYVGGHVHALDPMTGQTLWSTRLPKAYKQSIGTVVIDGDIALAGVGGRIYCLDVTDGRILWVNEMPGMGLGMAAVATPNTSANGAAQSAQQAANAQAAVAAAAAAGSV
;
A
#
# COMPACT_ATOMS: atom_id res chain seq x y z
N MET A 1 28.32 -11.30 6.98
CA MET A 1 27.30 -11.16 8.04
C MET A 1 26.30 -10.10 7.58
N ARG A 2 25.26 -10.49 6.84
CA ARG A 2 24.18 -9.59 6.42
C ARG A 2 23.07 -9.75 7.45
N MET A 3 22.91 -8.76 8.33
CA MET A 3 21.75 -8.67 9.20
C MET A 3 20.51 -8.57 8.32
N ARG A 4 19.66 -9.59 8.38
CA ARG A 4 18.24 -9.45 8.06
C ARG A 4 17.69 -8.53 9.15
N MET A 5 17.47 -7.26 8.80
CA MET A 5 16.55 -6.42 9.56
C MET A 5 15.17 -7.01 9.32
N ASP A 6 14.59 -7.57 10.37
CA ASP A 6 13.20 -8.01 10.40
C ASP A 6 12.35 -6.78 10.08
N LEU A 7 11.87 -6.71 8.83
CA LEU A 7 10.99 -5.67 8.32
C LEU A 7 9.63 -5.80 9.00
N ASN A 8 9.56 -5.40 10.27
CA ASN A 8 8.32 -4.88 10.83
C ASN A 8 8.09 -3.53 10.14
N MET A 9 7.67 -3.56 8.86
CA MET A 9 7.01 -2.40 8.28
C MET A 9 5.91 -2.06 9.29
N PRO A 10 5.91 -0.86 9.88
CA PRO A 10 4.76 -0.46 10.69
C PRO A 10 3.56 -0.68 9.77
N GLU A 11 2.61 -1.53 10.17
CA GLU A 11 1.36 -1.66 9.42
C GLU A 11 0.87 -0.23 9.23
N MET A 12 0.69 0.21 7.99
CA MET A 12 0.33 1.58 7.68
C MET A 12 -0.57 1.57 6.47
N ILE A 13 -1.62 2.39 6.53
CA ILE A 13 -2.60 2.50 5.46
C ILE A 13 -2.17 3.66 4.56
N ILE A 14 -1.96 3.36 3.29
CA ILE A 14 -1.71 4.38 2.27
C ILE A 14 -3.00 4.74 1.55
N VAL A 15 -3.33 6.04 1.53
CA VAL A 15 -4.54 6.56 0.89
C VAL A 15 -4.19 7.71 -0.04
N TYR A 16 -4.78 7.72 -1.24
CA TYR A 16 -4.80 8.88 -2.11
C TYR A 16 -6.12 9.63 -1.96
N VAL A 17 -6.10 10.92 -1.61
CA VAL A 17 -7.29 11.77 -1.57
C VAL A 17 -6.91 13.25 -1.70
N GLY A 18 -7.72 14.03 -2.40
CA GLY A 18 -7.56 15.49 -2.45
C GLY A 18 -6.22 15.97 -3.03
N GLY A 19 -5.62 15.21 -3.95
CA GLY A 19 -4.30 15.50 -4.51
C GLY A 19 -3.13 15.20 -3.57
N HIS A 20 -3.35 14.44 -2.51
CA HIS A 20 -2.34 14.03 -1.54
C HIS A 20 -2.28 12.51 -1.44
N VAL A 21 -1.11 12.00 -1.05
CA VAL A 21 -0.95 10.66 -0.51
C VAL A 21 -0.75 10.80 1.00
N HIS A 22 -1.46 10.01 1.77
CA HIS A 22 -1.39 9.98 3.23
C HIS A 22 -0.95 8.59 3.69
N ALA A 23 -0.11 8.56 4.72
CA ALA A 23 0.06 7.38 5.57
C ALA A 23 -0.72 7.56 6.85
N LEU A 24 -1.50 6.54 7.20
CA LEU A 24 -2.27 6.50 8.44
C LEU A 24 -1.80 5.33 9.30
N ASP A 25 -1.75 5.56 10.60
CA ASP A 25 -1.66 4.52 11.60
C ASP A 25 -2.94 3.66 11.54
N PRO A 26 -2.86 2.34 11.38
CA PRO A 26 -4.00 1.47 11.16
C PRO A 26 -4.82 1.25 12.44
N MET A 27 -4.21 1.42 13.61
CA MET A 27 -4.86 1.21 14.90
C MET A 27 -5.64 2.44 15.36
N THR A 28 -5.12 3.63 15.05
CA THR A 28 -5.64 4.90 15.56
C THR A 28 -6.23 5.79 14.49
N GLY A 29 -5.93 5.54 13.21
CA GLY A 29 -6.31 6.39 12.07
C GLY A 29 -5.54 7.71 12.00
N GLN A 30 -4.57 7.94 12.87
CA GLN A 30 -3.78 9.17 12.87
C GLN A 30 -2.89 9.26 11.63
N THR A 31 -2.75 10.46 11.07
CA THR A 31 -1.84 10.68 9.94
C THR A 31 -0.39 10.65 10.42
N LEU A 32 0.37 9.69 9.91
CA LEU A 32 1.81 9.56 10.12
C LEU A 32 2.57 10.56 9.24
N TRP A 33 2.21 10.63 7.96
CA TRP A 33 2.72 11.62 7.02
C TRP A 33 1.70 11.94 5.92
N SER A 34 1.91 13.07 5.24
CA SER A 34 1.07 13.54 4.14
C SER A 34 1.93 14.25 3.09
N THR A 35 1.80 13.82 1.84
CA THR A 35 2.55 14.37 0.71
C THR A 35 1.60 14.90 -0.34
N ARG A 36 1.69 16.21 -0.59
CA ARG A 36 1.00 16.85 -1.72
C ARG A 36 1.65 16.44 -3.03
N LEU A 37 0.87 15.87 -3.95
CA LEU A 37 1.35 15.55 -5.29
C LEU A 37 1.32 16.82 -6.15
N PRO A 38 2.46 17.25 -6.73
CA PRO A 38 2.50 18.40 -7.63
C PRO A 38 1.48 18.23 -8.77
N LYS A 39 0.82 19.31 -9.23
CA LYS A 39 -0.14 19.27 -10.35
C LYS A 39 -1.33 18.28 -10.17
N ALA A 40 -1.51 17.65 -9.00
CA ALA A 40 -2.73 16.95 -8.65
C ALA A 40 -3.72 17.95 -8.06
N TYR A 41 -4.91 18.03 -8.64
CA TYR A 41 -5.96 18.94 -8.17
C TYR A 41 -6.80 18.25 -7.09
N LYS A 42 -7.48 19.03 -6.24
CA LYS A 42 -8.33 18.47 -5.17
C LYS A 42 -9.43 17.54 -5.70
N GLN A 43 -9.91 17.80 -6.91
CA GLN A 43 -10.94 17.00 -7.58
C GLN A 43 -10.38 15.84 -8.43
N SER A 44 -9.05 15.68 -8.47
CA SER A 44 -8.44 14.61 -9.26
C SER A 44 -8.72 13.27 -8.60
N ILE A 45 -9.30 12.36 -9.38
CA ILE A 45 -9.44 10.96 -9.01
C ILE A 45 -8.10 10.28 -9.33
N GLY A 46 -7.65 9.41 -8.42
CA GLY A 46 -6.37 8.75 -8.54
C GLY A 46 -6.36 7.43 -7.78
N THR A 47 -5.30 6.67 -8.02
CA THR A 47 -5.06 5.35 -7.42
C THR A 47 -3.75 5.36 -6.66
N VAL A 48 -3.59 4.46 -5.70
CA VAL A 48 -2.31 4.23 -5.03
C VAL A 48 -2.10 2.74 -4.78
N VAL A 49 -0.88 2.27 -4.99
CA VAL A 49 -0.47 0.87 -4.78
C VAL A 49 0.85 0.86 -4.03
N ILE A 50 1.00 -0.03 -3.03
CA ILE A 50 2.26 -0.26 -2.33
C ILE A 50 2.98 -1.44 -2.98
N ASP A 51 4.30 -1.32 -3.15
CA ASP A 51 5.18 -2.38 -3.62
C ASP A 51 6.51 -2.36 -2.86
N GLY A 52 6.64 -3.19 -1.82
CA GLY A 52 7.79 -3.14 -0.92
C GLY A 52 7.88 -1.78 -0.22
N ASP A 53 9.00 -1.10 -0.39
CA ASP A 53 9.31 0.18 0.28
C ASP A 53 8.80 1.41 -0.51
N ILE A 54 8.07 1.20 -1.61
CA ILE A 54 7.55 2.29 -2.45
C ILE A 54 6.02 2.28 -2.56
N ALA A 55 5.46 3.48 -2.71
CA ALA A 55 4.06 3.70 -3.07
C ALA A 55 3.98 4.35 -4.45
N LEU A 56 3.20 3.75 -5.34
CA LEU A 56 2.93 4.24 -6.69
C LEU A 56 1.55 4.89 -6.73
N ALA A 57 1.51 6.21 -6.91
CA ALA A 57 0.26 6.97 -7.02
C ALA A 57 0.03 7.42 -8.46
N GLY A 58 -1.11 7.02 -9.04
CA GLY A 58 -1.53 7.39 -10.38
C GLY A 58 -2.60 8.47 -10.36
N VAL A 59 -2.30 9.68 -10.81
CA VAL A 59 -3.25 10.80 -10.80
C VAL A 59 -2.97 11.81 -11.90
N GLY A 60 -4.04 12.27 -12.57
CA GLY A 60 -3.98 13.43 -13.47
C GLY A 60 -2.96 13.28 -14.59
N GLY A 61 -2.91 12.07 -15.19
CA GLY A 61 -1.96 11.77 -16.26
C GLY A 61 -0.52 11.58 -15.80
N ARG A 62 -0.27 11.30 -14.51
CA ARG A 62 1.08 11.14 -13.96
C ARG A 62 1.16 9.93 -13.05
N ILE A 63 2.36 9.36 -12.95
CA ILE A 63 2.72 8.38 -11.93
C ILE A 63 3.75 9.01 -11.00
N TYR A 64 3.48 8.95 -9.71
CA TYR A 64 4.40 9.33 -8.65
C TYR A 64 4.88 8.08 -7.95
N CYS A 65 6.17 8.04 -7.65
CA CYS A 65 6.72 7.06 -6.73
C CYS A 65 7.16 7.77 -5.46
N LEU A 66 6.68 7.29 -4.34
CA LEU A 66 6.98 7.82 -3.02
C LEU A 66 7.68 6.73 -2.21
N ASP A 67 8.61 7.15 -1.37
CA ASP A 67 9.12 6.32 -0.29
C ASP A 67 7.99 6.11 0.74
N VAL A 68 7.73 4.86 1.11
CA VAL A 68 6.63 4.51 2.04
C VAL A 68 6.92 5.02 3.45
N THR A 69 8.19 5.13 3.84
CA THR A 69 8.57 5.44 5.22
C THR A 69 8.31 6.90 5.59
N ASP A 70 8.57 7.82 4.67
CA ASP A 70 8.50 9.27 4.92
C ASP A 70 7.60 10.04 3.93
N GLY A 71 7.05 9.36 2.93
CA GLY A 71 6.21 9.95 1.90
C GLY A 71 6.96 10.81 0.88
N ARG A 72 8.29 10.82 0.88
CA ARG A 72 9.08 11.63 -0.05
C ARG A 72 8.92 11.13 -1.48
N ILE A 73 8.66 12.05 -2.40
CA ILE A 73 8.61 11.73 -3.84
C ILE A 73 10.02 11.35 -4.31
N LEU A 74 10.18 10.11 -4.76
CA LEU A 74 11.41 9.58 -5.32
C LEU A 74 11.54 9.94 -6.81
N TRP A 75 10.43 9.82 -7.56
CA TRP A 75 10.37 10.21 -8.96
C TRP A 75 8.94 10.48 -9.44
N VAL A 76 8.83 11.15 -10.60
CA VAL A 76 7.56 11.43 -11.29
C VAL A 76 7.70 11.09 -12.78
N ASN A 77 6.72 10.39 -13.33
CA ASN A 77 6.56 10.18 -14.77
C ASN A 77 5.33 10.96 -15.26
N GLU A 78 5.54 11.85 -16.24
CA GLU A 78 4.52 12.77 -16.74
C GLU A 78 3.55 12.15 -17.77
N MET A 79 3.76 10.89 -18.17
CA MET A 79 2.96 10.15 -19.18
C MET A 79 2.43 11.02 -20.35
N PRO A 80 3.33 11.65 -21.13
CA PRO A 80 2.93 12.60 -22.15
C PRO A 80 2.00 11.96 -23.20
N GLY A 81 0.91 12.65 -23.52
CA GLY A 81 -0.05 12.20 -24.54
C GLY A 81 -1.11 11.19 -24.05
N MET A 82 -1.06 10.72 -22.80
CA MET A 82 -2.01 9.73 -22.28
C MET A 82 -3.29 10.35 -21.68
N GLY A 83 -3.40 11.68 -21.66
CA GLY A 83 -4.54 12.40 -21.10
C GLY A 83 -4.52 12.44 -19.57
N LEU A 84 -5.68 12.70 -18.95
CA LEU A 84 -5.83 12.89 -17.50
C LEU A 84 -6.58 11.72 -16.82
N GLY A 85 -6.76 10.61 -17.52
CA GLY A 85 -7.46 9.44 -17.03
C GLY A 85 -6.78 8.80 -15.81
N MET A 86 -7.50 7.89 -15.14
CA MET A 86 -6.93 7.09 -14.07
C MET A 86 -5.88 6.13 -14.63
N ALA A 87 -4.76 6.00 -13.93
CA ALA A 87 -3.78 4.98 -14.24
C ALA A 87 -4.12 3.68 -13.52
N ALA A 88 -4.17 2.58 -14.26
CA ALA A 88 -4.12 1.24 -13.70
C ALA A 88 -2.66 0.89 -13.43
N VAL A 89 -2.35 0.47 -12.20
CA VAL A 89 -1.00 0.10 -11.77
C VAL A 89 -1.03 -1.37 -11.37
N ALA A 90 -0.07 -2.14 -11.87
CA ALA A 90 0.14 -3.52 -11.47
C ALA A 90 1.62 -3.69 -11.11
N THR A 91 1.88 -4.31 -9.96
CA THR A 91 3.22 -4.75 -9.58
C THR A 91 3.23 -6.27 -9.36
N PRO A 92 4.36 -6.96 -9.55
CA PRO A 92 4.45 -8.40 -9.29
C PRO A 92 3.95 -8.77 -7.89
N ASN A 93 4.18 -7.91 -6.91
CA ASN A 93 3.81 -8.15 -5.52
C ASN A 93 2.34 -7.80 -5.20
N THR A 94 1.65 -7.00 -6.03
CA THR A 94 0.22 -6.70 -5.80
C THR A 94 -0.66 -7.93 -5.96
N SER A 95 -0.32 -8.82 -6.90
CA SER A 95 -1.04 -10.10 -7.11
C SER A 95 -0.63 -11.18 -6.10
N ALA A 96 0.61 -11.14 -5.62
CA ALA A 96 1.12 -12.06 -4.61
C ALA A 96 0.38 -11.90 -3.28
N ASN A 97 0.01 -10.68 -2.89
CA ASN A 97 -0.69 -10.46 -1.63
C ASN A 97 -2.13 -10.99 -1.64
N GLY A 98 -2.93 -10.84 -2.70
CA GLY A 98 -4.30 -11.36 -2.72
C GLY A 98 -4.41 -12.89 -2.68
N ALA A 99 -3.55 -13.59 -3.41
CA ALA A 99 -3.53 -15.05 -3.45
C ALA A 99 -2.78 -15.66 -2.24
N ALA A 100 -1.69 -15.04 -1.78
CA ALA A 100 -0.97 -15.50 -0.59
C ALA A 100 -1.73 -15.18 0.70
N GLN A 101 -2.46 -14.05 0.79
CA GLN A 101 -3.29 -13.74 1.96
C GLN A 101 -4.48 -14.68 2.08
N SER A 102 -5.14 -15.08 0.97
CA SER A 102 -6.23 -16.05 1.04
C SER A 102 -5.73 -17.46 1.41
N ALA A 103 -4.56 -17.87 0.91
CA ALA A 103 -3.92 -19.11 1.32
C ALA A 103 -3.48 -19.09 2.80
N GLN A 104 -2.91 -17.97 3.27
CA GLN A 104 -2.47 -17.83 4.66
C GLN A 104 -3.65 -17.70 5.63
N GLN A 105 -4.72 -17.00 5.27
CA GLN A 105 -5.95 -16.91 6.06
C GLN A 105 -6.63 -18.28 6.20
N ALA A 106 -6.66 -19.08 5.13
CA ALA A 106 -7.17 -20.45 5.19
C ALA A 106 -6.31 -21.34 6.10
N ALA A 107 -4.99 -21.24 6.01
CA ALA A 107 -4.06 -21.97 6.88
C ALA A 107 -4.22 -21.55 8.36
N ASN A 108 -4.35 -20.25 8.63
CA ASN A 108 -4.53 -19.72 9.99
C ASN A 108 -5.90 -20.09 10.58
N ALA A 109 -6.97 -20.11 9.77
CA ALA A 109 -8.28 -20.55 10.20
C ALA A 109 -8.31 -22.04 10.57
N GLN A 110 -7.65 -22.89 9.78
CA GLN A 110 -7.55 -24.33 10.07
C GLN A 110 -6.72 -24.62 11.32
N ALA A 111 -5.61 -23.89 11.51
CA ALA A 111 -4.79 -24.01 12.72
C ALA A 111 -5.56 -23.58 13.99
N ALA A 112 -6.38 -22.53 13.90
CA ALA A 112 -7.24 -22.08 14.99
C ALA A 112 -8.33 -23.10 15.34
N VAL A 113 -8.95 -23.73 14.34
CA VAL A 113 -9.96 -24.79 14.57
C VAL A 113 -9.34 -26.04 15.19
N ALA A 114 -8.13 -26.43 14.76
CA ALA A 114 -7.40 -27.55 15.35
C ALA A 114 -7.00 -27.29 16.81
N ALA A 115 -6.56 -26.07 17.12
CA ALA A 115 -6.24 -25.65 18.49
C ALA A 115 -7.49 -25.62 19.39
N ALA A 116 -8.63 -25.16 18.88
CA ALA A 116 -9.89 -25.15 19.61
C ALA A 116 -10.43 -26.57 19.88
N ALA A 117 -10.29 -27.49 18.94
CA ALA A 117 -10.67 -28.89 19.12
C ALA A 117 -9.79 -29.61 20.18
N ALA A 118 -8.50 -29.28 20.25
CA ALA A 118 -7.59 -29.82 21.25
C ALA A 118 -7.87 -29.27 22.67
N ALA A 119 -8.34 -28.02 22.79
CA ALA A 119 -8.65 -27.39 24.08
C ALA A 119 -10.00 -27.81 24.69
N GLY A 120 -10.94 -28.32 23.87
CA GLY A 120 -12.26 -28.80 24.34
C GLY A 120 -12.29 -30.26 24.79
N SER A 121 -11.15 -30.95 24.83
CA SER A 121 -11.04 -32.38 25.13
C SER A 121 -10.49 -32.68 26.56
N VAL A 122 -10.52 -31.69 27.47
CA VAL A 122 -10.09 -31.83 28.88
C VAL A 122 -11.29 -31.64 29.81
#